data_AF-A0A5B0Q7P0-F1
#
_entry.id   AF-A0A5B0Q7P0-F1
#
_cell.length_a   1.000
_cell.length_b   1.000
_cell.length_c   1.000
_cell.angle_alpha   90.00
_cell.angle_beta   90.00
_cell.angle_gamma   90.00
#
_symmetry.space_group_name_H-M   'P 1'
#
loop_
_entity.id
_entity.type
_entity.pdbx_description
1 polymer ?
#
loop_
_entity_poly.entity_id
_entity_poly.type
_entity_poly.pdbx_seq_one_letter_code
_entity_poly.pdbx_strand_id
1 'polypeptide(L)'
;MDGQNSNADHKTQDSRKMTSKFYRTLTQWNDQQPNQQELLPRSLQGLSSKSIKLLKNLIQLPVQPDPFPKKRRAAVMVGLFASRHGHLNVLLTRRSKTMRTYAGETALPGGKMEPQDLSLEETARREAHEECGITLNRRKVRKLTTLAPFLSRGNLIVTPVVFFIADQTLMPRLNAKEVDVLFSHPLENFLTGPFSRSYQIPWFSTNVPYRLFEFPSKHSPIVGFTADVLIEVAVLGFGREPDFERKAAGQLPMTEIITIALREAPEFQSDDQAQQVASHDILEDGPRSPLARLRHALQLPSNLHVSETFSSLRKLIGAKL
;
A
#
# COMPACT_ATOMS: atom_id res chain seq x y z
N MET A 1 16.04 19.69 20.48
CA MET A 1 14.68 19.82 21.02
C MET A 1 13.76 20.12 19.85
N ASP A 2 13.14 19.10 19.25
CA ASP A 2 12.06 19.25 18.25
C ASP A 2 11.43 17.87 18.06
N GLY A 3 10.53 17.51 18.97
CA GLY A 3 9.91 16.18 19.03
C GLY A 3 8.42 16.20 19.31
N GLN A 4 7.73 17.34 19.09
CA GLN A 4 6.33 17.51 19.53
C GLN A 4 5.31 17.81 18.42
N ASN A 5 5.68 17.77 17.13
CA ASN A 5 4.75 18.23 16.08
C ASN A 5 3.87 17.15 15.43
N SER A 6 4.09 15.85 15.69
CA SER A 6 3.25 14.80 15.08
C SER A 6 1.87 14.69 15.76
N ASN A 7 1.78 14.82 17.08
CA ASN A 7 0.53 14.62 17.83
C ASN A 7 -0.51 15.74 17.64
N ALA A 8 -0.07 16.97 17.34
CA ALA A 8 -0.96 18.13 17.15
C ALA A 8 -1.68 18.08 15.78
N ASP A 9 -0.98 17.69 14.72
CA ASP A 9 -1.58 17.53 13.38
C ASP A 9 -2.61 16.38 13.34
N HIS A 10 -2.38 15.31 14.10
CA HIS A 10 -3.27 14.15 14.16
C HIS A 10 -4.63 14.45 14.82
N LYS A 11 -4.63 15.14 15.98
CA LYS A 11 -5.89 15.60 16.61
C LYS A 11 -6.68 16.54 15.70
N THR A 12 -5.98 17.32 14.88
CA THR A 12 -6.58 18.29 13.95
C THR A 12 -7.15 17.60 12.70
N GLN A 13 -6.56 16.51 12.22
CA GLN A 13 -7.03 15.76 11.05
C GLN A 13 -8.25 14.88 11.37
N ASP A 14 -8.30 14.23 12.53
CA ASP A 14 -9.46 13.42 12.96
C ASP A 14 -10.68 14.28 13.32
N SER A 15 -10.48 15.43 13.97
CA SER A 15 -11.56 16.39 14.23
C SER A 15 -12.12 17.02 12.93
N ARG A 16 -11.27 17.28 11.93
CA ARG A 16 -11.70 17.73 10.58
C ARG A 16 -12.39 16.62 9.77
N LYS A 17 -12.04 15.34 9.95
CA LYS A 17 -12.77 14.22 9.34
C LYS A 17 -14.19 14.13 9.91
N MET A 18 -14.33 14.20 11.24
CA MET A 18 -15.63 14.09 11.93
C MET A 18 -16.63 15.21 11.57
N THR A 19 -16.16 16.41 11.22
CA THR A 19 -17.01 17.54 10.79
C THR A 19 -17.48 17.43 9.33
N SER A 20 -16.81 16.63 8.50
CA SER A 20 -17.20 16.48 7.09
C SER A 20 -18.35 15.50 6.93
N LYS A 21 -19.47 15.98 6.37
CA LYS A 21 -20.68 15.18 6.06
C LYS A 21 -20.34 13.85 5.37
N PHE A 22 -19.34 13.83 4.50
CA PHE A 22 -18.86 12.62 3.82
C PHE A 22 -18.46 11.50 4.79
N TYR A 23 -17.56 11.78 5.75
CA TYR A 23 -17.05 10.75 6.66
C TYR A 23 -18.10 10.37 7.69
N ARG A 24 -18.85 11.35 8.22
CA ARG A 24 -19.94 11.10 9.17
C ARG A 24 -20.98 10.14 8.59
N THR A 25 -21.41 10.36 7.34
CA THR A 25 -22.38 9.48 6.68
C THR A 25 -21.83 8.07 6.45
N LEU A 26 -20.56 7.92 6.05
CA LEU A 26 -19.95 6.59 5.93
C LEU A 26 -19.88 5.85 7.26
N THR A 27 -19.48 6.51 8.34
CA THR A 27 -19.38 5.89 9.67
C THR A 27 -20.75 5.42 10.19
N GLN A 28 -21.80 6.18 9.90
CA GLN A 28 -23.19 5.89 10.32
C GLN A 28 -23.92 4.89 9.41
N TRP A 29 -23.33 4.51 8.27
CA TRP A 29 -23.95 3.58 7.33
C TRP A 29 -24.24 2.21 7.97
N ASN A 30 -25.43 1.68 7.71
CA ASN A 30 -25.94 0.40 8.18
C ASN A 30 -26.74 -0.28 7.06
N ASP A 31 -26.20 -1.39 6.54
CA ASP A 31 -26.79 -2.16 5.44
C ASP A 31 -28.21 -2.69 5.72
N GLN A 32 -28.60 -2.78 7.01
CA GLN A 32 -29.91 -3.33 7.42
C GLN A 32 -31.01 -2.27 7.53
N GLN A 33 -30.68 -0.98 7.41
CA GLN A 33 -31.67 0.10 7.53
C GLN A 33 -32.26 0.47 6.15
N PRO A 34 -33.59 0.51 6.01
CA PRO A 34 -34.22 0.96 4.77
C PRO A 34 -33.93 2.44 4.50
N ASN A 35 -33.92 2.82 3.22
CA ASN A 35 -33.83 4.21 2.72
C ASN A 35 -32.55 5.01 3.07
N GLN A 36 -31.50 4.38 3.63
CA GLN A 36 -30.25 5.10 3.92
C GLN A 36 -29.58 5.69 2.66
N GLN A 37 -29.85 5.12 1.49
CA GLN A 37 -29.24 5.54 0.22
C GLN A 37 -29.66 6.96 -0.18
N GLU A 38 -30.86 7.41 0.20
CA GLU A 38 -31.38 8.77 -0.04
C GLU A 38 -30.66 9.82 0.81
N LEU A 39 -30.12 9.41 1.97
CA LEU A 39 -29.41 10.28 2.90
C LEU A 39 -27.92 10.46 2.52
N LEU A 40 -27.43 9.70 1.53
CA LEU A 40 -26.05 9.78 1.09
C LEU A 40 -25.75 11.15 0.46
N PRO A 41 -24.60 11.77 0.76
CA PRO A 41 -24.15 12.93 0.01
C PRO A 41 -23.95 12.56 -1.45
N ARG A 42 -24.12 13.53 -2.37
CA ARG A 42 -23.99 13.33 -3.83
C ARG A 42 -22.75 12.54 -4.26
N SER A 43 -21.62 12.73 -3.58
CA SER A 43 -20.38 12.00 -3.85
C SER A 43 -20.46 10.48 -3.66
N LEU A 44 -21.42 9.99 -2.85
CA LEU A 44 -21.63 8.57 -2.55
C LEU A 44 -22.90 8.01 -3.20
N GLN A 45 -23.73 8.87 -3.80
CA GLN A 45 -24.95 8.44 -4.49
C GLN A 45 -24.59 7.56 -5.69
N GLY A 46 -25.37 6.50 -5.90
CA GLY A 46 -25.15 5.52 -6.96
C GLY A 46 -24.13 4.43 -6.63
N LEU A 47 -23.42 4.50 -5.51
CA LEU A 47 -22.62 3.36 -5.03
C LEU A 47 -23.53 2.24 -4.52
N SER A 48 -23.12 0.99 -4.74
CA SER A 48 -23.77 -0.17 -4.13
C SER A 48 -23.51 -0.21 -2.62
N SER A 49 -24.39 -0.85 -1.85
CA SER A 49 -24.20 -1.03 -0.40
C SER A 49 -22.86 -1.69 -0.07
N LYS A 50 -22.45 -2.66 -0.90
CA LYS A 50 -21.13 -3.31 -0.80
C LYS A 50 -19.98 -2.31 -0.94
N SER A 51 -20.04 -1.40 -1.91
CA SER A 51 -19.05 -0.34 -2.08
C SER A 51 -19.05 0.65 -0.92
N ILE A 52 -20.22 1.01 -0.37
CA ILE A 52 -20.30 1.91 0.78
C ILE A 52 -19.69 1.27 2.01
N LYS A 53 -20.02 -0.01 2.27
CA LYS A 53 -19.40 -0.82 3.32
C LYS A 53 -17.87 -0.89 3.15
N LEU A 54 -17.39 -1.04 1.91
CA LEU A 54 -15.96 -1.02 1.62
C LEU A 54 -15.31 0.30 2.04
N LEU A 55 -15.88 1.44 1.62
CA LEU A 55 -15.36 2.75 1.99
C LEU A 55 -15.41 2.97 3.51
N LYS A 56 -16.48 2.50 4.18
CA LYS A 56 -16.61 2.53 5.64
C LYS A 56 -15.48 1.77 6.33
N ASN A 57 -15.21 0.53 5.89
CA ASN A 57 -14.13 -0.28 6.46
C ASN A 57 -12.78 0.43 6.32
N LEU A 58 -12.48 0.98 5.15
CA LEU A 58 -11.23 1.69 4.90
C LEU A 58 -11.04 2.92 5.79
N ILE A 59 -12.08 3.72 6.05
CA ILE A 59 -11.96 4.91 6.93
C ILE A 59 -11.87 4.58 8.42
N GLN A 60 -12.21 3.35 8.81
CA GLN A 60 -12.17 2.86 10.19
C GLN A 60 -10.89 2.11 10.52
N LEU A 61 -10.00 1.90 9.54
CA LEU A 61 -8.71 1.27 9.79
C LEU A 61 -7.90 2.08 10.81
N PRO A 62 -7.19 1.41 11.73
CA PRO A 62 -6.36 2.10 12.71
C PRO A 62 -5.22 2.84 11.99
N VAL A 63 -4.87 4.00 12.53
CA VAL A 63 -3.71 4.75 12.07
C VAL A 63 -2.46 3.91 12.31
N GLN A 64 -1.68 3.73 11.26
CA GLN A 64 -0.42 3.00 11.33
C GLN A 64 0.70 3.94 11.83
N PRO A 65 1.50 3.52 12.81
CA PRO A 65 2.73 4.22 13.14
C PRO A 65 3.64 4.31 11.91
N ASP A 66 4.38 5.42 11.82
CA ASP A 66 5.30 5.66 10.72
C ASP A 66 6.72 5.94 11.24
N PRO A 67 7.43 4.91 11.72
CA PRO A 67 8.74 5.08 12.33
C PRO A 67 9.87 5.21 11.29
N PHE A 68 9.56 5.02 10.00
CA PHE A 68 10.55 4.79 8.94
C PHE A 68 11.41 6.03 8.61
N PRO A 69 12.67 5.82 8.17
CA PRO A 69 13.56 6.91 7.78
C PRO A 69 12.95 7.79 6.70
N LYS A 70 13.17 9.11 6.76
CA LYS A 70 12.69 10.05 5.72
C LYS A 70 13.28 9.77 4.34
N LYS A 71 14.50 9.26 4.29
CA LYS A 71 15.14 8.83 3.03
C LYS A 71 14.50 7.53 2.54
N ARG A 72 14.58 7.29 1.23
CA ARG A 72 14.12 6.02 0.62
C ARG A 72 12.64 5.73 0.85
N ARG A 73 11.83 6.80 0.95
CA ARG A 73 10.38 6.72 1.02
C ARG A 73 9.74 7.03 -0.31
N ALA A 74 8.60 6.39 -0.55
CA ALA A 74 7.70 6.72 -1.63
C ALA A 74 6.26 6.59 -1.16
N ALA A 75 5.35 7.21 -1.90
CA ALA A 75 3.92 7.03 -1.71
C ALA A 75 3.26 6.74 -3.06
N VAL A 76 2.27 5.87 -3.03
CA VAL A 76 1.42 5.59 -4.19
C VAL A 76 -0.03 5.91 -3.88
N MET A 77 -0.72 6.47 -4.86
CA MET A 77 -2.15 6.73 -4.81
C MET A 77 -2.93 5.47 -5.21
N VAL A 78 -3.72 4.94 -4.28
CA VAL A 78 -4.79 4.00 -4.61
C VAL A 78 -6.08 4.79 -4.79
N GLY A 79 -6.34 5.22 -6.02
CA GLY A 79 -7.50 6.05 -6.37
C GLY A 79 -8.74 5.21 -6.67
N LEU A 80 -9.66 5.11 -5.72
CA LEU A 80 -10.93 4.40 -5.87
C LEU A 80 -12.03 5.32 -6.41
N PHE A 81 -12.82 4.85 -7.36
CA PHE A 81 -13.96 5.61 -7.90
C PHE A 81 -15.11 4.69 -8.28
N ALA A 82 -16.32 5.27 -8.33
CA ALA A 82 -17.52 4.54 -8.70
C ALA A 82 -17.53 4.21 -10.20
N SER A 83 -17.72 2.93 -10.53
CA SER A 83 -18.15 2.52 -11.86
C SER A 83 -19.62 2.91 -12.10
N ARG A 84 -20.06 2.81 -13.36
CA ARG A 84 -21.47 3.06 -13.75
C ARG A 84 -22.50 2.18 -13.03
N HIS A 85 -22.06 1.06 -12.45
CA HIS A 85 -22.91 0.11 -11.72
C HIS A 85 -22.75 0.23 -10.19
N GLY A 86 -22.06 1.26 -9.71
CA GLY A 86 -21.87 1.50 -8.28
C GLY A 86 -20.82 0.60 -7.61
N HIS A 87 -20.12 -0.25 -8.37
CA HIS A 87 -18.93 -0.97 -7.89
C HIS A 87 -17.71 -0.06 -7.89
N LEU A 88 -16.74 -0.32 -7.00
CA LEU A 88 -15.51 0.45 -6.95
C LEU A 88 -14.45 -0.10 -7.92
N ASN A 89 -13.94 0.79 -8.75
CA ASN A 89 -12.76 0.56 -9.58
C ASN A 89 -11.57 1.29 -8.97
N VAL A 90 -10.37 0.76 -9.23
CA VAL A 90 -9.11 1.43 -8.95
C VAL A 90 -8.53 2.05 -10.22
N LEU A 91 -7.99 3.25 -10.10
CA LEU A 91 -7.26 3.97 -11.14
C LEU A 91 -5.83 3.43 -11.26
N LEU A 92 -5.40 3.13 -12.49
CA LEU A 92 -4.09 2.57 -12.81
C LEU A 92 -3.47 3.27 -14.01
N THR A 93 -2.15 3.31 -14.04
CA THR A 93 -1.35 3.84 -15.14
C THR A 93 -0.62 2.70 -15.83
N ARG A 94 -0.32 2.89 -17.12
CA ARG A 94 0.75 2.16 -17.79
C ARG A 94 1.90 3.14 -18.00
N ARG A 95 3.04 2.82 -17.39
CA ARG A 95 4.26 3.65 -17.46
C ARG A 95 4.70 3.81 -18.91
N SER A 96 5.29 4.97 -19.24
CA SER A 96 5.74 5.22 -20.60
C SER A 96 6.78 4.19 -21.03
N LYS A 97 6.68 3.73 -22.27
CA LYS A 97 7.67 2.82 -22.86
C LYS A 97 9.07 3.43 -22.96
N THR A 98 9.18 4.75 -22.84
CA THR A 98 10.44 5.49 -22.91
C THR A 98 11.17 5.61 -21.57
N MET A 99 10.55 5.15 -20.48
CA MET A 99 11.16 5.24 -19.15
C MET A 99 12.32 4.25 -18.99
N ARG A 100 13.32 4.63 -18.18
CA ARG A 100 14.50 3.78 -17.89
C ARG A 100 14.16 2.54 -17.06
N THR A 101 13.12 2.61 -16.23
CA THR A 101 12.72 1.54 -15.31
C THR A 101 11.22 1.26 -15.41
N TYR A 102 10.89 -0.03 -15.41
CA TYR A 102 9.51 -0.53 -15.44
C TYR A 102 8.70 -0.01 -16.64
N ALA A 103 9.37 0.15 -17.79
CA ALA A 103 8.77 0.68 -19.01
C ALA A 103 7.60 -0.20 -19.47
N GLY A 104 6.43 0.41 -19.70
CA GLY A 104 5.23 -0.32 -20.13
C GLY A 104 4.53 -1.14 -19.03
N GLU A 105 5.03 -1.15 -17.80
CA GLU A 105 4.39 -1.86 -16.70
C GLU A 105 3.16 -1.12 -16.16
N THR A 106 2.22 -1.87 -15.60
CA THR A 106 1.08 -1.31 -14.87
C THR A 106 1.52 -0.85 -13.48
N ALA A 107 1.20 0.39 -13.14
CA ALA A 107 1.53 0.98 -11.85
C ALA A 107 0.33 1.73 -11.23
N LEU A 108 0.42 1.94 -9.93
CA LEU A 108 -0.33 2.99 -9.25
C LEU A 108 0.40 4.32 -9.46
N PRO A 109 -0.32 5.45 -9.62
CA PRO A 109 0.33 6.76 -9.66
C PRO A 109 1.12 6.98 -8.36
N GLY A 110 2.34 7.49 -8.46
CA GLY A 110 3.17 7.66 -7.28
C GLY A 110 4.66 7.67 -7.54
N GLY A 111 5.40 8.06 -6.52
CA GLY A 111 6.83 8.31 -6.64
C GLY A 111 7.50 8.54 -5.30
N LYS A 112 8.75 8.97 -5.37
CA LYS A 112 9.58 9.19 -4.19
C LYS A 112 9.09 10.41 -3.41
N MET A 113 9.23 10.35 -2.10
CA MET A 113 9.02 11.52 -1.25
C MET A 113 10.13 12.54 -1.53
N GLU A 114 9.72 13.78 -1.79
CA GLU A 114 10.64 14.90 -2.00
C GLU A 114 10.80 15.74 -0.73
N PRO A 115 11.89 16.52 -0.58
CA PRO A 115 12.14 17.31 0.64
C PRO A 115 11.01 18.28 1.01
N GLN A 116 10.27 18.77 0.03
CA GLN A 116 9.13 19.68 0.23
C GLN A 116 7.81 18.97 0.57
N ASP A 117 7.74 17.64 0.44
CA ASP A 117 6.53 16.90 0.76
C ASP A 117 6.33 16.88 2.29
N LEU A 118 5.22 17.46 2.76
CA LEU A 118 4.92 17.53 4.20
C LEU A 118 4.47 16.19 4.78
N SER A 119 4.00 15.28 3.94
CA SER A 119 3.57 13.93 4.33
C SER A 119 3.50 13.01 3.11
N LEU A 120 3.39 11.70 3.35
CA LEU A 120 3.11 10.72 2.30
C LEU A 120 1.77 10.96 1.57
N GLU A 121 0.79 11.58 2.23
CA GLU A 121 -0.44 12.00 1.54
C GLU A 121 -0.12 13.08 0.49
N GLU A 122 0.74 14.05 0.83
CA GLU A 122 1.14 15.09 -0.11
C GLU A 122 1.99 14.52 -1.24
N THR A 123 2.92 13.60 -0.96
CA THR A 123 3.68 12.87 -1.99
C THR A 123 2.74 12.16 -2.97
N ALA A 124 1.80 11.35 -2.49
CA ALA A 124 0.88 10.62 -3.38
C ALA A 124 -0.02 11.56 -4.19
N ARG A 125 -0.43 12.71 -3.62
CA ARG A 125 -1.24 13.71 -4.31
C ARG A 125 -0.45 14.46 -5.38
N ARG A 126 0.80 14.88 -5.07
CA ARG A 126 1.70 15.55 -6.01
C ARG A 126 1.97 14.67 -7.22
N GLU A 127 2.43 13.44 -6.99
CA GLU A 127 2.75 12.49 -8.05
C GLU A 127 1.53 12.17 -8.92
N ALA A 128 0.36 11.89 -8.33
CA ALA A 128 -0.85 11.64 -9.10
C ALA A 128 -1.33 12.88 -9.91
N HIS A 129 -1.06 14.08 -9.41
CA HIS A 129 -1.33 15.32 -10.15
C HIS A 129 -0.36 15.51 -11.31
N GLU A 130 0.93 15.28 -11.10
CA GLU A 130 1.99 15.41 -12.11
C GLU A 130 1.84 14.37 -13.23
N GLU A 131 1.65 13.11 -12.87
CA GLU A 131 1.56 12.01 -13.83
C GLU A 131 0.23 11.99 -14.60
N CYS A 132 -0.87 12.28 -13.89
CA CYS A 132 -2.23 11.99 -14.37
C CYS A 132 -3.18 13.20 -14.35
N GLY A 133 -2.77 14.36 -13.84
CA GLY A 133 -3.62 15.54 -13.72
C GLY A 133 -4.74 15.38 -12.68
N ILE A 134 -4.60 14.47 -11.71
CA ILE A 134 -5.59 14.29 -10.65
C ILE A 134 -5.65 15.52 -9.75
N THR A 135 -6.85 16.07 -9.55
CA THR A 135 -7.01 17.32 -8.79
C THR A 135 -6.52 17.22 -7.34
N LEU A 136 -5.80 18.24 -6.89
CA LEU A 136 -5.37 18.42 -5.50
C LEU A 136 -6.53 18.80 -4.56
N ASN A 137 -7.73 19.06 -5.10
CA ASN A 137 -8.89 19.43 -4.29
C ASN A 137 -9.34 18.26 -3.40
N ARG A 138 -9.07 18.37 -2.09
CA ARG A 138 -9.39 17.34 -1.09
C ARG A 138 -10.87 17.01 -0.97
N ARG A 139 -11.78 17.88 -1.43
CA ARG A 139 -13.22 17.58 -1.44
C ARG A 139 -13.62 16.64 -2.56
N LYS A 140 -12.89 16.73 -3.68
CA LYS A 140 -13.03 15.92 -4.89
C LYS A 140 -12.24 14.61 -4.80
N VAL A 141 -11.10 14.63 -4.11
CA VAL A 141 -10.24 13.47 -3.86
C VAL A 141 -10.04 13.30 -2.36
N ARG A 142 -10.91 12.51 -1.74
CA ARG A 142 -11.02 12.31 -0.30
C ARG A 142 -10.04 11.22 0.15
N LYS A 143 -9.14 11.51 1.10
CA LYS A 143 -8.33 10.46 1.72
C LYS A 143 -9.23 9.54 2.54
N LEU A 144 -9.09 8.23 2.36
CA LEU A 144 -9.74 7.22 3.19
C LEU A 144 -8.80 6.80 4.32
N THR A 145 -7.63 6.28 3.95
CA THR A 145 -6.64 5.77 4.89
C THR A 145 -5.22 5.77 4.31
N THR A 146 -4.24 5.51 5.16
CA THR A 146 -2.85 5.21 4.81
C THR A 146 -2.57 3.79 5.29
N LEU A 147 -2.12 2.92 4.38
CA LEU A 147 -1.84 1.52 4.72
C LEU A 147 -0.43 1.34 5.31
N ALA A 148 -0.17 0.16 5.88
CA ALA A 148 1.18 -0.27 6.21
C ALA A 148 2.05 -0.26 4.93
N PRO A 149 3.34 0.09 5.04
CA PRO A 149 4.21 0.16 3.87
C PRO A 149 4.58 -1.21 3.32
N PHE A 150 5.02 -1.18 2.08
CA PHE A 150 5.58 -2.29 1.33
C PHE A 150 7.03 -1.99 0.97
N LEU A 151 7.86 -3.03 0.87
CA LEU A 151 9.21 -2.88 0.35
C LEU A 151 9.23 -3.18 -1.15
N SER A 152 9.69 -2.22 -1.95
CA SER A 152 9.93 -2.44 -3.37
C SER A 152 11.24 -3.19 -3.63
N ARG A 153 11.41 -3.69 -4.86
CA ARG A 153 12.66 -4.31 -5.34
C ARG A 153 13.90 -3.44 -5.19
N GLY A 154 13.73 -2.12 -5.29
CA GLY A 154 14.81 -1.16 -5.14
C GLY A 154 15.06 -0.74 -3.70
N ASN A 155 14.63 -1.53 -2.69
CA ASN A 155 14.74 -1.22 -1.27
C ASN A 155 14.18 0.17 -0.92
N LEU A 156 13.05 0.53 -1.56
CA LEU A 156 12.27 1.73 -1.27
C LEU A 156 11.06 1.33 -0.41
N ILE A 157 10.83 2.06 0.68
CA ILE A 157 9.68 1.88 1.55
C ILE A 157 8.52 2.67 0.93
N VAL A 158 7.58 1.96 0.33
CA VAL A 158 6.47 2.53 -0.42
C VAL A 158 5.20 2.42 0.39
N THR A 159 4.56 3.54 0.70
CA THR A 159 3.32 3.58 1.48
C THR A 159 2.11 3.84 0.58
N PRO A 160 1.16 2.90 0.49
CA PRO A 160 -0.10 3.15 -0.21
C PRO A 160 -0.98 4.12 0.57
N VAL A 161 -1.46 5.16 -0.10
CA VAL A 161 -2.46 6.08 0.42
C VAL A 161 -3.73 5.91 -0.40
N VAL A 162 -4.82 5.53 0.26
CA VAL A 162 -6.08 5.20 -0.40
C VAL A 162 -6.98 6.42 -0.42
N PHE A 163 -7.50 6.75 -1.59
CA PHE A 163 -8.38 7.88 -1.81
C PHE A 163 -9.67 7.45 -2.50
N PHE A 164 -10.76 8.14 -2.19
CA PHE A 164 -11.98 8.11 -2.98
C PHE A 164 -12.04 9.35 -3.88
N ILE A 165 -12.05 9.11 -5.18
CA ILE A 165 -12.22 10.13 -6.22
C ILE A 165 -13.72 10.30 -6.43
N ALA A 166 -14.27 11.31 -5.77
CA ALA A 166 -15.67 11.70 -5.86
C ALA A 166 -15.99 12.55 -7.10
N ASP A 167 -14.96 13.00 -7.82
CA ASP A 167 -15.12 13.87 -8.98
C ASP A 167 -15.49 13.06 -10.23
N GLN A 168 -16.79 13.08 -10.57
CA GLN A 168 -17.30 12.48 -11.80
C GLN A 168 -16.99 13.32 -13.05
N THR A 169 -16.47 14.54 -12.89
CA THR A 169 -16.07 15.44 -13.98
C THR A 169 -14.58 15.40 -14.28
N LEU A 170 -13.86 14.43 -13.68
CA LEU A 170 -12.42 14.31 -13.84
C LEU A 170 -12.06 14.14 -15.32
N MET A 171 -11.24 15.06 -15.83
CA MET A 171 -10.59 14.96 -17.13
C MET A 171 -9.08 14.84 -16.89
N PRO A 172 -8.55 13.60 -16.78
CA PRO A 172 -7.13 13.38 -16.54
C PRO A 172 -6.27 14.00 -17.64
N ARG A 173 -5.14 14.58 -17.25
CA ARG A 173 -4.13 15.12 -18.17
C ARG A 173 -2.85 14.36 -17.95
N LEU A 174 -2.52 13.48 -18.89
CA LEU A 174 -1.37 12.60 -18.74
C LEU A 174 -0.07 13.32 -19.11
N ASN A 175 0.93 13.18 -18.25
CA ASN A 175 2.30 13.45 -18.62
C ASN A 175 2.82 12.30 -19.49
N ALA A 176 2.82 12.48 -20.81
CA ALA A 176 3.22 11.45 -21.76
C ALA A 176 4.68 10.96 -21.59
N LYS A 177 5.53 11.69 -20.86
CA LYS A 177 6.89 11.23 -20.53
C LYS A 177 6.90 10.11 -19.49
N GLU A 178 5.85 10.01 -18.69
CA GLU A 178 5.77 9.10 -17.54
C GLU A 178 4.62 8.10 -17.69
N VAL A 179 3.52 8.50 -18.32
CA VAL A 179 2.31 7.69 -18.45
C VAL A 179 1.81 7.71 -19.90
N ASP A 180 1.77 6.53 -20.53
CA ASP A 180 1.23 6.38 -21.88
C ASP A 180 -0.30 6.16 -21.84
N VAL A 181 -0.83 5.54 -20.77
CA VAL A 181 -2.25 5.22 -20.64
C VAL A 181 -2.70 5.32 -19.19
N LEU A 182 -3.89 5.91 -18.98
CA LEU A 182 -4.66 5.80 -17.74
C LEU A 182 -5.86 4.89 -17.96
N PHE A 183 -6.07 3.96 -17.05
CA PHE A 183 -7.19 3.01 -17.12
C PHE A 183 -7.66 2.63 -15.73
N SER A 184 -8.64 1.73 -15.65
CA SER A 184 -9.17 1.26 -14.38
C SER A 184 -9.41 -0.23 -14.36
N HIS A 185 -9.42 -0.81 -13.17
CA HIS A 185 -9.75 -2.21 -12.94
C HIS A 185 -10.73 -2.35 -11.77
N PRO A 186 -11.72 -3.27 -11.81
CA PRO A 186 -12.59 -3.52 -10.67
C PRO A 186 -11.76 -3.96 -9.45
N LEU A 187 -11.95 -3.32 -8.30
CA LEU A 187 -11.17 -3.65 -7.10
C LEU A 187 -11.50 -5.07 -6.58
N GLU A 188 -12.72 -5.53 -6.80
CA GLU A 188 -13.15 -6.86 -6.36
C GLU A 188 -12.40 -8.00 -7.04
N ASN A 189 -11.91 -7.80 -8.27
CA ASN A 189 -11.18 -8.84 -9.00
C ASN A 189 -9.91 -9.29 -8.28
N PHE A 190 -9.35 -8.46 -7.38
CA PHE A 190 -8.20 -8.82 -6.55
C PHE A 190 -8.55 -9.76 -5.38
N LEU A 191 -9.83 -10.07 -5.16
CA LEU A 191 -10.27 -11.13 -4.23
C LEU A 191 -10.77 -12.38 -4.94
N THR A 192 -11.52 -12.21 -6.02
CA THR A 192 -12.26 -13.32 -6.66
C THR A 192 -11.52 -13.93 -7.84
N GLY A 193 -10.54 -13.22 -8.40
CA GLY A 193 -9.95 -13.58 -9.69
C GLY A 193 -10.90 -13.36 -10.88
N PRO A 194 -10.55 -13.88 -12.08
CA PRO A 194 -9.39 -14.73 -12.32
C PRO A 194 -8.08 -13.94 -12.28
N PHE A 195 -7.06 -14.50 -11.64
CA PHE A 195 -5.66 -14.12 -11.88
C PHE A 195 -5.08 -15.07 -12.94
N SER A 196 -4.21 -14.54 -13.80
CA SER A 196 -3.58 -15.30 -14.89
C SER A 196 -2.51 -16.25 -14.37
N ARG A 197 -1.76 -15.83 -13.33
CA ARG A 197 -0.67 -16.62 -12.76
C ARG A 197 -0.43 -16.25 -11.30
N SER A 198 -0.03 -17.23 -10.50
CA SER A 198 0.64 -17.03 -9.21
C SER A 198 1.99 -17.72 -9.24
N TYR A 199 3.02 -17.09 -8.68
CA TYR A 199 4.37 -17.66 -8.63
C TYR A 199 5.09 -17.23 -7.36
N GLN A 200 6.08 -18.02 -6.95
CA GLN A 200 6.91 -17.73 -5.79
C GLN A 200 8.28 -17.24 -6.26
N ILE A 201 8.79 -16.21 -5.59
CA ILE A 201 10.17 -15.76 -5.74
C ILE A 201 10.87 -15.88 -4.38
N PRO A 202 12.19 -16.12 -4.35
CA PRO A 202 12.96 -15.82 -3.16
C PRO A 202 12.88 -14.30 -2.94
N TRP A 203 12.49 -13.88 -1.74
CA TRP A 203 12.43 -12.47 -1.41
C TRP A 203 13.84 -11.87 -1.52
N PHE A 204 14.01 -10.89 -2.42
CA PHE A 204 15.18 -10.09 -2.87
C PHE A 204 16.63 -10.45 -2.48
N SER A 205 16.89 -10.99 -1.31
CA SER A 205 18.20 -11.45 -0.87
C SER A 205 18.15 -12.64 0.10
N THR A 206 16.98 -12.99 0.64
CA THR A 206 16.77 -14.21 1.43
C THR A 206 16.27 -15.34 0.53
N ASN A 207 16.45 -16.59 0.95
CA ASN A 207 15.76 -17.72 0.34
C ASN A 207 14.31 -17.89 0.84
N VAL A 208 13.76 -16.90 1.54
CA VAL A 208 12.38 -16.95 2.04
C VAL A 208 11.42 -16.80 0.86
N PRO A 209 10.42 -17.69 0.72
CA PRO A 209 9.46 -17.60 -0.37
C PRO A 209 8.54 -16.39 -0.22
N TYR A 210 8.28 -15.70 -1.33
CA TYR A 210 7.31 -14.64 -1.45
C TYR A 210 6.38 -14.90 -2.64
N ARG A 211 5.07 -14.98 -2.40
CA ARG A 211 4.09 -15.22 -3.45
C ARG A 211 3.67 -13.91 -4.11
N LEU A 212 3.68 -13.91 -5.45
CA LEU A 212 3.22 -12.83 -6.30
C LEU A 212 2.11 -13.32 -7.23
N PHE A 213 1.29 -12.37 -7.67
CA PHE A 213 0.15 -12.61 -8.56
C PHE A 213 0.24 -11.73 -9.80
N GLU A 214 -0.32 -12.24 -10.88
CA GLU A 214 -0.53 -11.57 -12.15
C GLU A 214 -2.03 -11.55 -12.47
N PHE A 215 -2.62 -10.36 -12.52
CA PHE A 215 -4.01 -10.18 -12.93
C PHE A 215 -4.08 -9.66 -14.37
N PRO A 216 -4.98 -10.22 -15.20
CA PRO A 216 -5.16 -9.73 -16.56
C PRO A 216 -5.75 -8.31 -16.53
N SER A 217 -5.32 -7.47 -17.47
CA SER A 217 -5.93 -6.15 -17.65
C SER A 217 -5.91 -5.75 -19.12
N LYS A 218 -6.63 -4.67 -19.45
CA LYS A 218 -6.79 -4.18 -20.82
C LYS A 218 -5.47 -3.76 -21.49
N HIS A 219 -4.49 -3.30 -20.73
CA HIS A 219 -3.31 -2.62 -21.29
C HIS A 219 -1.97 -3.32 -21.01
N SER A 220 -1.81 -3.85 -19.80
CA SER A 220 -0.66 -4.65 -19.37
C SER A 220 -1.08 -5.43 -18.12
N PRO A 221 -0.59 -6.65 -17.90
CA PRO A 221 -0.88 -7.38 -16.66
C PRO A 221 -0.54 -6.55 -15.43
N ILE A 222 -1.33 -6.76 -14.36
CA ILE A 222 -1.12 -6.13 -13.05
C ILE A 222 -0.34 -7.14 -12.23
N VAL A 223 0.94 -6.85 -11.98
CA VAL A 223 1.89 -7.80 -11.41
C VAL A 223 2.62 -7.24 -10.21
N GLY A 224 3.28 -8.14 -9.47
CA GLY A 224 4.29 -7.77 -8.48
C GLY A 224 3.75 -6.85 -7.39
N PHE A 225 4.51 -5.79 -7.11
CA PHE A 225 4.18 -4.79 -6.09
C PHE A 225 2.76 -4.23 -6.24
N THR A 226 2.38 -3.84 -7.46
CA THR A 226 1.07 -3.24 -7.74
C THR A 226 -0.06 -4.21 -7.40
N ALA A 227 0.07 -5.47 -7.80
CA ALA A 227 -0.93 -6.49 -7.49
C ALA A 227 -1.07 -6.73 -5.98
N ASP A 228 0.06 -6.79 -5.26
CA ASP A 228 0.07 -7.07 -3.82
C ASP A 228 -0.57 -5.93 -2.99
N VAL A 229 -0.30 -4.67 -3.37
CA VAL A 229 -0.98 -3.50 -2.78
C VAL A 229 -2.49 -3.58 -3.02
N LEU A 230 -2.92 -3.95 -4.21
CA LEU A 230 -4.34 -4.00 -4.57
C LEU A 230 -5.08 -5.16 -3.90
N ILE A 231 -4.43 -6.32 -3.72
CA ILE A 231 -4.96 -7.41 -2.90
C ILE A 231 -5.15 -6.93 -1.46
N GLU A 232 -4.16 -6.26 -0.86
CA GLU A 232 -4.27 -5.75 0.51
C GLU A 232 -5.43 -4.74 0.67
N VAL A 233 -5.55 -3.78 -0.25
CA VAL A 233 -6.64 -2.81 -0.24
C VAL A 233 -8.00 -3.51 -0.37
N ALA A 234 -8.10 -4.53 -1.22
CA ALA A 234 -9.32 -5.29 -1.39
C ALA A 234 -9.65 -6.11 -0.13
N VAL A 235 -8.67 -6.78 0.49
CA VAL A 235 -8.86 -7.54 1.73
C VAL A 235 -9.38 -6.64 2.86
N LEU A 236 -8.70 -5.52 3.11
CA LEU A 236 -9.08 -4.57 4.16
C LEU A 236 -10.41 -3.88 3.86
N GLY A 237 -10.64 -3.55 2.59
CA GLY A 237 -11.86 -2.90 2.15
C GLY A 237 -13.08 -3.81 2.26
N PHE A 238 -13.04 -5.00 1.65
CA PHE A 238 -14.18 -5.93 1.69
C PHE A 238 -14.29 -6.66 3.03
N GLY A 239 -13.25 -6.64 3.88
CA GLY A 239 -13.25 -7.29 5.18
C GLY A 239 -13.23 -8.82 5.10
N ARG A 240 -12.58 -9.38 4.08
CA ARG A 240 -12.45 -10.83 3.87
C ARG A 240 -11.17 -11.18 3.12
N GLU A 241 -10.69 -12.41 3.28
CA GLU A 241 -9.58 -12.95 2.50
C GLU A 241 -9.99 -13.25 1.04
N PRO A 242 -9.02 -13.31 0.10
CA PRO A 242 -9.26 -13.72 -1.28
C PRO A 242 -9.74 -15.17 -1.38
N ASP A 243 -10.35 -15.53 -2.52
CA ASP A 243 -10.79 -16.90 -2.83
C ASP A 243 -9.62 -17.82 -3.24
N PHE A 244 -8.38 -17.34 -3.06
CA PHE A 244 -7.14 -18.02 -3.39
C PHE A 244 -6.09 -17.84 -2.29
N GLU A 245 -5.14 -18.77 -2.22
CA GLU A 245 -4.10 -18.75 -1.20
C GLU A 245 -3.10 -17.62 -1.48
N ARG A 246 -3.25 -16.51 -0.75
CA ARG A 246 -2.48 -15.28 -0.93
C ARG A 246 -0.98 -15.41 -0.65
N LYS A 247 -0.59 -16.13 0.40
CA LYS A 247 0.80 -16.18 0.88
C LYS A 247 1.43 -17.54 0.59
N ALA A 248 2.74 -17.58 0.35
CA ALA A 248 3.47 -18.84 0.32
C ALA A 248 3.64 -19.39 1.75
N ALA A 249 3.78 -20.72 1.86
CA ALA A 249 4.17 -21.34 3.12
C ALA A 249 5.51 -20.78 3.60
N GLY A 250 5.56 -20.31 4.85
CA GLY A 250 6.77 -19.68 5.42
C GLY A 250 7.05 -18.23 4.94
N GLN A 251 6.15 -17.62 4.16
CA GLN A 251 6.29 -16.22 3.78
C GLN A 251 6.22 -15.31 5.01
N LEU A 252 7.24 -14.48 5.18
CA LEU A 252 7.28 -13.50 6.27
C LEU A 252 6.28 -12.36 6.04
N PRO A 253 5.70 -11.78 7.10
CA PRO A 253 4.97 -10.53 7.02
C PRO A 253 5.80 -9.41 6.40
N MET A 254 5.15 -8.49 5.68
CA MET A 254 5.83 -7.35 5.05
C MET A 254 6.54 -6.46 6.06
N THR A 255 5.99 -6.33 7.27
CA THR A 255 6.63 -5.59 8.37
C THR A 255 8.00 -6.17 8.71
N GLU A 256 8.10 -7.48 8.90
CA GLU A 256 9.37 -8.17 9.20
C GLU A 256 10.35 -8.08 8.04
N ILE A 257 9.85 -8.20 6.81
CA ILE A 257 10.62 -7.98 5.58
C ILE A 257 11.25 -6.58 5.57
N ILE A 258 10.48 -5.54 5.91
CA ILE A 258 11.00 -4.17 5.98
C ILE A 258 12.02 -4.06 7.10
N THR A 259 11.76 -4.61 8.29
CA THR A 259 12.70 -4.53 9.42
C THR A 259 14.03 -5.22 9.12
N ILE A 260 14.00 -6.39 8.45
CA ILE A 260 15.21 -7.06 7.97
C ILE A 260 15.94 -6.19 6.96
N ALA A 261 15.23 -5.57 6.00
CA ALA A 261 15.84 -4.71 5.01
C ALA A 261 16.50 -3.46 5.64
N LEU A 262 15.84 -2.81 6.59
CA LEU A 262 16.39 -1.66 7.33
C LEU A 262 17.71 -1.99 8.03
N ARG A 263 17.87 -3.22 8.49
CA ARG A 263 19.07 -3.70 9.17
C ARG A 263 20.18 -4.11 8.20
N GLU A 264 19.83 -4.83 7.14
CA GLU A 264 20.80 -5.59 6.34
C GLU A 264 21.10 -4.98 4.98
N ALA A 265 20.16 -4.24 4.38
CA ALA A 265 20.38 -3.69 3.05
C ALA A 265 21.40 -2.52 3.10
N PRO A 266 22.44 -2.52 2.24
CA PRO A 266 23.48 -1.48 2.26
C PRO A 266 22.94 -0.05 2.21
N GLU A 267 21.79 0.16 1.55
CA GLU A 267 21.19 1.47 1.40
C GLU A 267 20.62 2.06 2.69
N PHE A 268 20.42 1.25 3.74
CA PHE A 268 19.92 1.68 5.06
C PHE A 268 20.97 1.62 6.17
N GLN A 269 22.15 1.04 5.93
CA GLN A 269 23.18 0.83 6.96
C GLN A 269 23.74 2.14 7.54
N SER A 270 23.70 3.23 6.78
CA SER A 270 24.18 4.55 7.20
C SER A 270 23.08 5.46 7.77
N ASP A 271 21.86 4.95 7.94
CA ASP A 271 20.72 5.74 8.43
C ASP A 271 20.40 5.40 9.90
N ASP A 272 20.72 6.32 10.82
CA ASP A 272 20.52 6.12 12.26
C ASP A 272 19.06 5.85 12.64
N GLN A 273 18.12 6.47 11.92
CA GLN A 273 16.69 6.24 12.14
C GLN A 273 16.32 4.82 11.70
N ALA A 274 16.84 4.35 10.56
CA ALA A 274 16.66 2.96 10.12
C ALA A 274 17.19 1.96 11.17
N GLN A 275 18.37 2.21 11.75
CA GLN A 275 18.95 1.34 12.79
C GLN A 275 18.13 1.34 14.08
N GLN A 276 17.61 2.50 14.50
CA GLN A 276 16.72 2.59 15.67
C GLN A 276 15.44 1.78 15.47
N VAL A 277 14.76 1.91 14.31
CA VAL A 277 13.56 1.11 13.99
C VAL A 277 13.88 -0.37 13.95
N ALA A 278 14.96 -0.76 13.28
CA ALA A 278 15.38 -2.15 13.18
C ALA A 278 15.70 -2.79 14.54
N SER A 279 16.16 -1.99 15.51
CA SER A 279 16.49 -2.46 16.86
C SER A 279 15.26 -2.69 17.75
N HIS A 280 14.14 -2.00 17.51
CA HIS A 280 12.95 -2.12 18.37
C HIS A 280 12.09 -3.34 18.05
N ASP A 281 11.96 -3.72 16.77
CA ASP A 281 10.95 -4.70 16.32
C ASP A 281 11.41 -6.17 16.30
N ILE A 282 12.71 -6.45 16.45
CA ILE A 282 13.28 -7.81 16.27
C ILE A 282 13.68 -8.47 17.60
N LEU A 283 13.72 -7.75 18.72
CA LEU A 283 14.46 -8.22 19.91
C LEU A 283 13.66 -9.07 20.91
N GLU A 284 12.37 -9.32 20.72
CA GLU A 284 11.67 -10.27 21.59
C GLU A 284 11.98 -11.70 21.13
N ASP A 285 12.88 -12.41 21.83
CA ASP A 285 13.11 -13.83 21.57
C ASP A 285 11.94 -14.64 22.16
N GLY A 286 11.33 -15.49 21.34
CA GLY A 286 10.14 -16.23 21.72
C GLY A 286 9.59 -17.07 20.58
N PRO A 287 8.79 -18.12 20.86
CA PRO A 287 8.35 -19.09 19.85
C PRO A 287 7.46 -18.50 18.74
N ARG A 288 6.89 -17.31 18.95
CA ARG A 288 6.11 -16.55 17.96
C ARG A 288 6.76 -15.24 17.54
N SER A 289 8.04 -15.05 17.87
CA SER A 289 8.78 -13.83 17.50
C SER A 289 9.03 -13.74 15.99
N PRO A 290 9.24 -12.52 15.45
CA PRO A 290 9.79 -12.33 14.11
C PRO A 290 11.07 -13.15 13.87
N LEU A 291 11.96 -13.23 14.87
CA LEU A 291 13.17 -14.04 14.81
C LEU A 291 12.89 -15.53 14.65
N ALA A 292 11.95 -16.09 15.43
CA ALA A 292 11.58 -17.49 15.31
C ALA A 292 10.97 -17.80 13.93
N ARG A 293 10.14 -16.90 13.40
CA ARG A 293 9.61 -17.01 12.03
C ARG A 293 10.72 -16.95 10.98
N LEU A 294 11.66 -16.03 11.11
CA LEU A 294 12.81 -15.91 10.22
C LEU A 294 13.68 -17.17 10.25
N ARG A 295 14.03 -17.67 11.45
CA ARG A 295 14.79 -18.91 11.62
C ARG A 295 14.07 -20.09 10.95
N HIS A 296 12.77 -20.25 11.22
CA HIS A 296 11.95 -21.29 10.60
C HIS A 296 11.91 -21.17 9.06
N ALA A 297 11.67 -19.96 8.54
CA ALA A 297 11.61 -19.70 7.10
C ALA A 297 12.95 -19.96 6.39
N LEU A 298 14.07 -19.75 7.09
CA LEU A 298 15.42 -20.04 6.60
C LEU A 298 15.92 -21.45 6.97
N GLN A 299 15.11 -22.28 7.62
CA GLN A 299 15.48 -23.61 8.11
C GLN A 299 16.71 -23.58 9.04
N LEU A 300 16.84 -22.54 9.86
CA LEU A 300 17.89 -22.36 10.86
C LEU A 300 17.49 -22.95 12.22
N PRO A 301 18.45 -23.45 13.03
CA PRO A 301 18.23 -23.84 14.41
C PRO A 301 17.46 -22.78 15.23
N SER A 302 16.46 -23.22 15.99
CA SER A 302 15.58 -22.33 16.77
C SER A 302 16.31 -21.59 17.90
N ASN A 303 17.43 -22.13 18.38
CA ASN A 303 18.25 -21.63 19.49
C ASN A 303 19.42 -20.72 19.04
N LEU A 304 19.56 -20.41 17.75
CA LEU A 304 20.61 -19.52 17.26
C LEU A 304 20.51 -18.14 17.90
N HIS A 305 21.63 -17.59 18.37
CA HIS A 305 21.63 -16.22 18.88
C HIS A 305 21.23 -15.22 17.77
N VAL A 306 20.71 -14.05 18.15
CA VAL A 306 20.26 -13.04 17.18
C VAL A 306 21.39 -12.69 16.20
N SER A 307 22.59 -12.41 16.70
CA SER A 307 23.78 -12.11 15.88
C SER A 307 24.13 -13.24 14.90
N GLU A 308 23.97 -14.50 15.30
CA GLU A 308 24.27 -15.66 14.47
C GLU A 308 23.19 -15.91 13.40
N THR A 309 21.93 -15.60 13.73
CA THR A 309 20.80 -15.64 12.78
C THR A 309 21.06 -14.64 11.65
N PHE A 310 21.44 -13.40 11.98
CA PHE A 310 21.78 -12.38 10.97
C PHE A 310 23.11 -12.65 10.26
N SER A 311 24.10 -13.24 10.93
CA SER A 311 25.34 -13.69 10.26
C SER A 311 25.06 -14.76 9.21
N SER A 312 24.21 -15.74 9.54
CA SER A 312 23.75 -16.77 8.60
C SER A 312 22.97 -16.15 7.44
N LEU A 313 22.11 -15.17 7.73
CA LEU A 313 21.41 -14.41 6.70
C LEU A 313 22.39 -13.67 5.76
N ARG A 314 23.41 -12.98 6.28
CA ARG A 314 24.43 -12.31 5.44
C ARG A 314 25.19 -13.28 4.57
N LYS A 315 25.53 -14.48 5.07
CA LYS A 315 26.16 -15.53 4.25
C LYS A 315 25.24 -15.99 3.12
N LEU A 316 23.94 -16.17 3.40
CA LEU A 316 22.94 -16.52 2.40
C LEU A 316 22.78 -15.42 1.33
N ILE A 317 22.80 -14.15 1.75
CA ILE A 317 22.74 -13.00 0.85
C ILE A 317 24.02 -12.90 -0.01
N GLY A 318 25.18 -12.97 0.64
CA GLY A 318 26.50 -12.76 0.01
C GLY A 318 26.96 -13.91 -0.89
N ALA A 319 26.45 -15.13 -0.71
CA ALA A 319 26.76 -16.26 -1.60
C ALA A 319 26.07 -16.17 -2.98
N LYS A 320 25.24 -15.14 -3.23
CA LYS A 320 24.44 -14.95 -4.45
C LYS A 320 24.70 -13.63 -5.19
N LEU A 321 25.67 -12.83 -4.73
CA LEU A 321 26.22 -11.67 -5.45
C LEU A 321 27.57 -12.05 -6.06
#